data_AF-A0A0Q5GYA6-F1
#
_entry.id   AF-A0A0Q5GYA6-F1
#
_cell.length_a   1.000
_cell.length_b   1.000
_cell.length_c   1.000
_cell.angle_alpha   90.00
_cell.angle_beta   90.00
_cell.angle_gamma   90.00
#
_symmetry.space_group_name_H-M   'P 1'
#
loop_
_entity.id
_entity.type
_entity.pdbx_description
1 polymer ?
#
loop_
_entity_poly.entity_id
_entity_poly.type
_entity_poly.pdbx_seq_one_letter_code
_entity_poly.pdbx_strand_id
1 'polypeptide(L)'
;MQTLTPARFADGFMFLEAPKWREGRLFVSDVFAHEVCILSDEGAVERRISVPTRPSGLGFLSDGTLIVASAKDCRLLRLDGDDLAEHADLSNVANGWLNDFAIDRQDRIYVGDFGYDFVAGDPRRTTSLHRVDPDGTFEAVAHEVDFPNGSTIVDEGRTLVLAETWEARIAAFDLDGSGRLTNRRLFADLDGRQPDGLCADRDGALWVGIYNTGEFLRVLDGGEITHRIKVDGSAISCTLGGPDRRTLFMTAFLGTDEDMSAGKRNSAILTARVDVPGPSDTLP
;
A
#
# COMPACT_ATOMS: atom_id res chain seq x y z
N MET A 1 11.38 8.88 -20.34
CA MET A 1 10.16 8.24 -19.82
C MET A 1 9.64 7.22 -20.82
N GLN A 2 9.60 5.94 -20.45
CA GLN A 2 9.08 4.82 -21.23
C GLN A 2 7.59 4.59 -20.92
N THR A 3 6.81 4.16 -21.90
CA THR A 3 5.40 3.79 -21.71
C THR A 3 5.24 2.29 -21.84
N LEU A 4 4.56 1.67 -20.87
CA LEU A 4 4.21 0.25 -20.92
C LEU A 4 2.69 0.09 -21.10
N THR A 5 2.30 -1.00 -21.74
CA THR A 5 0.89 -1.36 -21.92
C THR A 5 0.50 -2.43 -20.89
N PRO A 6 -0.52 -2.19 -20.06
CA PRO A 6 -0.98 -3.19 -19.11
C PRO A 6 -1.82 -4.27 -19.82
N ALA A 7 -1.77 -5.49 -19.30
CA ALA A 7 -2.67 -6.59 -19.64
C ALA A 7 -3.60 -6.86 -18.45
N ARG A 8 -4.86 -7.22 -18.72
CA ARG A 8 -5.78 -7.61 -17.66
C ARG A 8 -5.39 -8.98 -17.09
N PHE A 9 -5.33 -9.06 -15.77
CA PHE A 9 -5.01 -10.28 -15.02
C PHE A 9 -6.25 -10.88 -14.34
N ALA A 10 -7.02 -10.06 -13.63
CA ALA A 10 -8.28 -10.46 -13.02
C ALA A 10 -9.23 -9.25 -12.93
N ASP A 11 -10.54 -9.46 -12.81
CA ASP A 11 -11.54 -8.41 -12.65
C ASP A 11 -12.75 -8.90 -11.81
N GLY A 12 -13.75 -8.03 -11.63
CA GLY A 12 -14.96 -8.35 -10.86
C GLY A 12 -14.88 -8.01 -9.36
N PHE A 13 -13.96 -7.13 -8.98
CA PHE A 13 -13.75 -6.69 -7.59
C PHE A 13 -14.40 -5.32 -7.34
N MET A 14 -14.72 -4.98 -6.09
CA MET A 14 -15.34 -3.68 -5.79
C MET A 14 -14.30 -2.56 -5.76
N PHE A 15 -13.30 -2.64 -4.89
CA PHE A 15 -12.25 -1.63 -4.79
C PHE A 15 -10.98 -2.25 -4.21
N LEU A 16 -9.96 -2.45 -5.07
CA LEU A 16 -8.78 -3.20 -4.72
C LEU A 16 -7.63 -2.34 -4.20
N GLU A 17 -7.05 -2.76 -3.07
CA GLU A 17 -5.95 -2.10 -2.38
C GLU A 17 -4.84 -3.06 -1.97
N ALA A 18 -3.69 -2.48 -1.63
CA ALA A 18 -2.56 -3.13 -0.97
C ALA A 18 -2.18 -4.52 -1.52
N PRO A 19 -2.01 -4.71 -2.85
CA PRO A 19 -1.57 -5.98 -3.39
C PRO A 19 -0.19 -6.36 -2.81
N LYS A 20 0.00 -7.63 -2.48
CA LYS A 20 1.27 -8.19 -2.00
C LYS A 20 1.51 -9.56 -2.63
N TRP A 21 2.71 -9.78 -3.15
CA TRP A 21 3.11 -11.06 -3.72
C TRP A 21 3.92 -11.88 -2.73
N ARG A 22 3.50 -13.12 -2.46
CA ARG A 22 4.23 -14.06 -1.59
C ARG A 22 3.94 -15.50 -2.01
N GLU A 23 4.98 -16.33 -2.07
CA GLU A 23 4.86 -17.78 -2.25
C GLU A 23 4.00 -18.20 -3.47
N GLY A 24 4.18 -17.50 -4.59
CA GLY A 24 3.45 -17.79 -5.83
C GLY A 24 2.00 -17.31 -5.84
N ARG A 25 1.59 -16.52 -4.85
CA ARG A 25 0.23 -15.99 -4.72
C ARG A 25 0.21 -14.48 -4.62
N LEU A 26 -0.88 -13.90 -5.13
CA LEU A 26 -1.20 -12.49 -4.98
C LEU A 26 -2.27 -12.32 -3.91
N PHE A 27 -1.93 -11.62 -2.83
CA PHE A 27 -2.85 -11.17 -1.80
C PHE A 27 -3.30 -9.76 -2.15
N VAL A 28 -4.58 -9.45 -2.01
CA VAL A 28 -5.10 -8.11 -2.30
C VAL A 28 -6.33 -7.84 -1.44
N SER A 29 -6.45 -6.63 -0.92
CA SER A 29 -7.64 -6.19 -0.21
C SER A 29 -8.73 -5.82 -1.20
N ASP A 30 -9.96 -6.29 -1.02
CA ASP A 30 -11.16 -5.70 -1.64
C ASP A 30 -11.90 -4.91 -0.55
N VAL A 31 -11.54 -3.62 -0.45
CA VAL A 31 -11.86 -2.73 0.68
C VAL A 31 -13.35 -2.63 0.92
N PHE A 32 -14.13 -2.51 -0.17
CA PHE A 32 -15.59 -2.37 -0.10
C PHE A 32 -16.35 -3.69 -0.16
N ALA A 33 -15.68 -4.78 -0.55
CA ALA A 33 -16.20 -6.14 -0.35
C ALA A 33 -15.94 -6.69 1.05
N HIS A 34 -15.13 -6.00 1.85
CA HIS A 34 -14.79 -6.38 3.23
C HIS A 34 -14.05 -7.72 3.28
N GLU A 35 -13.14 -7.96 2.34
CA GLU A 35 -12.38 -9.21 2.27
C GLU A 35 -10.95 -9.02 1.77
N VAL A 36 -10.05 -9.89 2.21
CA VAL A 36 -8.75 -10.10 1.55
C VAL A 36 -8.90 -11.27 0.59
N CYS A 37 -8.62 -11.04 -0.69
CA CYS A 37 -8.59 -12.05 -1.74
C CYS A 37 -7.18 -12.61 -1.91
N ILE A 38 -7.05 -13.93 -2.04
CA ILE A 38 -5.81 -14.61 -2.39
C ILE A 38 -5.98 -15.26 -3.75
N LEU A 39 -5.14 -14.87 -4.71
CA LEU A 39 -5.20 -15.33 -6.09
C LEU A 39 -3.97 -16.20 -6.42
N SER A 40 -4.17 -17.19 -7.30
CA SER A 40 -3.09 -17.91 -7.96
C SER A 40 -2.27 -16.99 -8.88
N ASP A 41 -1.15 -17.48 -9.39
CA ASP A 41 -0.30 -16.77 -10.35
C ASP A 41 -0.94 -16.64 -11.75
N GLU A 42 -2.09 -17.29 -11.98
CA GLU A 42 -2.95 -17.11 -13.16
C GLU A 42 -4.22 -16.28 -12.90
N GLY A 43 -4.39 -15.74 -11.68
CA GLY A 43 -5.46 -14.81 -11.37
C GLY A 43 -6.78 -15.45 -10.94
N ALA A 44 -6.79 -16.74 -10.62
CA ALA A 44 -7.94 -17.39 -10.01
C ALA A 44 -7.99 -17.10 -8.50
N VAL A 45 -9.12 -16.65 -7.97
CA VAL A 45 -9.26 -16.44 -6.52
C VAL A 45 -9.38 -17.79 -5.81
N GLU A 46 -8.37 -18.16 -5.04
CA GLU A 46 -8.28 -19.43 -4.30
C GLU A 46 -8.94 -19.34 -2.91
N ARG A 47 -8.84 -18.18 -2.25
CA ARG A 47 -9.34 -17.97 -0.88
C ARG A 47 -9.80 -16.53 -0.67
N ARG A 48 -10.78 -16.37 0.23
CA ARG A 48 -11.23 -15.09 0.77
C ARG A 48 -11.17 -15.13 2.29
N ILE A 49 -10.68 -14.05 2.90
CA ILE A 49 -10.67 -13.85 4.34
C ILE A 49 -11.56 -12.65 4.64
N SER A 50 -12.60 -12.85 5.45
CA SER A 50 -13.56 -11.78 5.79
C SER A 50 -12.94 -10.79 6.78
N VAL A 51 -13.05 -9.50 6.47
CA VAL A 51 -12.62 -8.38 7.32
C VAL A 51 -13.74 -7.32 7.32
N PRO A 52 -14.78 -7.48 8.14
CA PRO A 52 -15.99 -6.64 8.11
C PRO A 52 -15.73 -5.13 8.29
N THR A 53 -14.59 -4.80 8.88
CA THR A 53 -14.11 -3.45 9.24
C THR A 53 -13.23 -2.80 8.16
N ARG A 54 -13.20 -3.40 6.96
CA ARG A 54 -12.49 -2.97 5.74
C ARG A 54 -10.97 -3.19 5.83
N PRO A 55 -10.41 -4.11 5.03
CA PRO A 55 -8.96 -4.28 4.96
C PRO A 55 -8.38 -3.20 4.04
N SER A 56 -7.60 -2.26 4.56
CA SER A 56 -7.00 -1.17 3.76
C SER A 56 -5.53 -1.38 3.42
N GLY A 57 -4.78 -2.05 4.30
CA GLY A 57 -3.35 -2.34 4.15
C GLY A 57 -3.04 -3.80 4.40
N LEU A 58 -2.02 -4.34 3.72
CA LEU A 58 -1.55 -5.72 3.88
C LEU A 58 -0.03 -5.75 3.96
N GLY A 59 0.49 -6.62 4.82
CA GLY A 59 1.92 -6.89 4.92
C GLY A 59 2.18 -8.22 5.60
N PHE A 60 3.45 -8.59 5.64
CA PHE A 60 3.86 -9.91 6.10
C PHE A 60 5.01 -9.78 7.10
N LEU A 61 4.84 -10.40 8.27
CA LEU A 61 5.96 -10.60 9.18
C LEU A 61 6.95 -11.61 8.60
N SER A 62 8.17 -11.57 9.14
CA SER A 62 9.30 -12.42 8.76
C SER A 62 8.97 -13.91 8.86
N ASP A 63 8.09 -14.29 9.79
CA ASP A 63 7.69 -15.68 10.04
C ASP A 63 6.63 -16.23 9.08
N GLY A 64 6.00 -15.40 8.25
CA GLY A 64 4.83 -15.84 7.46
C GLY A 64 3.55 -15.08 7.72
N THR A 65 3.41 -14.50 8.91
CA THR A 65 2.14 -14.01 9.41
C THR A 65 1.64 -12.83 8.55
N LEU A 66 0.43 -12.97 8.02
CA LEU A 66 -0.26 -11.88 7.33
C LEU A 66 -0.76 -10.88 8.36
N ILE A 67 -0.37 -9.61 8.19
CA ILE A 67 -0.93 -8.47 8.89
C ILE A 67 -1.92 -7.74 7.97
N VAL A 68 -3.03 -7.31 8.54
CA VAL A 68 -4.08 -6.56 7.87
C VAL A 68 -4.37 -5.28 8.66
N ALA A 69 -4.34 -4.12 7.99
CA ALA A 69 -4.89 -2.90 8.57
C ALA A 69 -6.41 -2.93 8.44
N SER A 70 -7.07 -3.01 9.58
CA SER A 70 -8.51 -2.95 9.73
C SER A 70 -8.90 -1.48 9.90
N ALA A 71 -9.42 -0.90 8.82
CA ALA A 71 -9.44 0.54 8.63
C ALA A 71 -10.38 1.25 9.62
N LYS A 72 -11.62 0.78 9.75
CA LYS A 72 -12.69 1.50 10.44
C LYS A 72 -12.62 1.46 11.96
N ASP A 73 -12.12 0.37 12.52
CA ASP A 73 -11.95 0.18 13.97
C ASP A 73 -10.53 0.50 14.43
N CYS A 74 -9.66 0.92 13.50
CA CYS A 74 -8.30 1.36 13.72
C CYS A 74 -7.41 0.31 14.40
N ARG A 75 -7.46 -0.92 13.89
CA ARG A 75 -6.68 -2.05 14.42
C ARG A 75 -5.76 -2.63 13.37
N LEU A 76 -4.62 -3.15 13.82
CA LEU A 76 -3.85 -4.13 13.06
C LEU A 76 -4.30 -5.52 13.48
N LEU A 77 -4.64 -6.36 12.51
CA LEU A 77 -5.03 -7.75 12.70
C LEU A 77 -3.93 -8.67 12.15
N ARG A 78 -3.75 -9.83 12.78
CA ARG A 78 -2.88 -10.90 12.29
C ARG A 78 -3.70 -12.14 11.98
N LEU A 79 -3.38 -12.82 10.89
CA LEU A 79 -3.98 -14.12 10.56
C LEU A 79 -3.40 -15.21 11.47
N ASP A 80 -4.26 -15.86 12.24
CA ASP A 80 -3.95 -16.95 13.16
C ASP A 80 -4.73 -18.20 12.72
N GLY A 81 -4.09 -19.04 11.92
CA GLY A 81 -4.75 -20.14 11.22
C GLY A 81 -5.77 -19.64 10.19
N ASP A 82 -7.05 -19.82 10.50
CA ASP A 82 -8.17 -19.37 9.64
C ASP A 82 -8.87 -18.11 10.14
N ASP A 83 -8.53 -17.66 11.35
CA ASP A 83 -9.17 -16.54 12.01
C ASP A 83 -8.24 -15.32 12.09
N LEU A 84 -8.83 -14.14 12.27
CA LEU A 84 -8.09 -12.91 12.53
C LEU A 84 -8.06 -12.63 14.03
N ALA A 85 -6.85 -12.42 14.55
CA ALA A 85 -6.62 -11.98 15.91
C ALA A 85 -6.10 -10.54 15.91
N GLU A 86 -6.34 -9.81 17.00
CA GLU A 86 -5.75 -8.48 17.19
C GLU A 86 -4.22 -8.59 17.31
N HIS A 87 -3.51 -7.70 16.61
CA HIS A 87 -2.09 -7.48 16.75
C HIS A 87 -1.80 -6.18 17.53
N ALA A 88 -2.53 -5.10 17.22
CA ALA A 88 -2.49 -3.85 17.97
C ALA A 88 -3.80 -3.04 17.81
N ASP A 89 -4.18 -2.32 18.86
CA ASP A 89 -5.33 -1.40 18.87
C ASP A 89 -4.86 0.06 18.91
N LEU A 90 -5.01 0.77 17.78
CA LEU A 90 -4.63 2.16 17.62
C LEU A 90 -5.84 3.11 17.74
N SER A 91 -7.03 2.62 18.13
CA SER A 91 -8.26 3.42 18.14
C SER A 91 -8.22 4.65 19.04
N ASN A 92 -7.30 4.68 20.02
CA ASN A 92 -7.12 5.80 20.93
C ASN A 92 -6.16 6.89 20.42
N VAL A 93 -5.45 6.62 19.31
CA VAL A 93 -4.45 7.57 18.75
C VAL A 93 -4.72 7.92 17.28
N ALA A 94 -5.39 7.04 16.52
CA ALA A 94 -5.82 7.32 15.16
C ALA A 94 -7.00 8.32 15.16
N ASN A 95 -7.00 9.25 14.20
CA ASN A 95 -8.05 10.28 14.07
C ASN A 95 -8.87 10.13 12.79
N GLY A 96 -8.48 9.20 11.92
CA GLY A 96 -9.24 8.70 10.79
C GLY A 96 -9.04 7.19 10.64
N TRP A 97 -9.48 6.63 9.50
CA TRP A 97 -9.29 5.21 9.23
C TRP A 97 -7.82 4.88 9.01
N LEU A 98 -7.36 3.74 9.53
CA LEU A 98 -6.04 3.22 9.21
C LEU A 98 -5.94 2.91 7.72
N ASN A 99 -4.76 3.10 7.16
CA ASN A 99 -4.49 2.87 5.76
C ASN A 99 -3.29 1.92 5.56
N ASP A 100 -2.62 1.98 4.40
CA ASP A 100 -1.46 1.13 4.10
C ASP A 100 -0.27 1.39 5.05
N PHE A 101 0.66 0.44 5.10
CA PHE A 101 1.78 0.45 6.03
C PHE A 101 3.02 -0.27 5.47
N ALA A 102 4.16 0.00 6.08
CA ALA A 102 5.41 -0.70 5.82
C ALA A 102 5.80 -1.59 7.00
N ILE A 103 6.51 -2.69 6.74
CA ILE A 103 7.09 -3.55 7.78
C ILE A 103 8.61 -3.60 7.57
N ASP A 104 9.38 -3.40 8.62
CA ASP A 104 10.85 -3.54 8.56
C ASP A 104 11.35 -4.95 8.88
N ARG A 105 12.66 -5.15 8.80
CA ARG A 105 13.30 -6.45 9.00
C ARG A 105 13.23 -6.96 10.46
N GLN A 106 12.79 -6.12 11.40
CA GLN A 106 12.59 -6.47 12.80
C GLN A 106 11.09 -6.66 13.11
N ASP A 107 10.25 -6.80 12.08
CA ASP A 107 8.80 -6.96 12.19
C ASP A 107 8.10 -5.77 12.86
N ARG A 108 8.70 -4.57 12.79
CA ARG A 108 8.07 -3.33 13.23
C ARG A 108 7.22 -2.76 12.11
N ILE A 109 5.98 -2.41 12.41
CA ILE A 109 4.98 -1.95 11.44
C ILE A 109 4.84 -0.43 11.54
N TYR A 110 4.99 0.27 10.43
CA TYR A 110 4.86 1.73 10.33
C TYR A 110 3.56 2.07 9.63
N VAL A 111 2.53 2.40 10.41
CA VAL A 111 1.15 2.57 9.94
C VAL A 111 0.66 4.01 10.13
N GLY A 112 -0.08 4.52 9.15
CA GLY A 112 -0.74 5.81 9.20
C GLY A 112 -2.27 5.68 9.17
N ASP A 113 -2.94 6.79 9.43
CA ASP A 113 -4.39 6.95 9.28
C ASP A 113 -4.72 8.21 8.47
N PHE A 114 -5.96 8.38 8.04
CA PHE A 114 -6.37 9.57 7.27
C PHE A 114 -6.23 10.89 8.05
N GLY A 115 -6.13 10.87 9.38
CA GLY A 115 -5.97 12.04 10.25
C GLY A 115 -7.27 12.75 10.63
N TYR A 116 -8.37 12.41 9.97
CA TYR A 116 -9.71 12.94 10.21
C TYR A 116 -10.75 11.98 9.61
N ASP A 117 -12.03 12.16 9.96
CA ASP A 117 -13.12 11.40 9.33
C ASP A 117 -13.42 11.96 7.94
N PHE A 118 -12.61 11.52 6.96
CA PHE A 118 -12.76 11.87 5.56
C PHE A 118 -14.16 11.52 5.00
N VAL A 119 -14.76 10.42 5.47
CA VAL A 119 -16.04 9.95 4.96
C VAL A 119 -17.22 10.73 5.54
N ALA A 120 -17.11 11.19 6.79
CA ALA A 120 -18.05 12.15 7.36
C ALA A 120 -17.88 13.58 6.78
N GLY A 121 -16.80 13.84 6.05
CA GLY A 121 -16.50 15.14 5.48
C GLY A 121 -15.92 16.14 6.48
N ASP A 122 -15.22 15.63 7.50
CA ASP A 122 -14.53 16.49 8.46
C ASP A 122 -13.43 17.34 7.78
N PRO A 123 -13.09 18.51 8.33
CA PRO A 123 -12.04 19.36 7.78
C PRO A 123 -10.69 18.62 7.71
N ARG A 124 -9.97 18.76 6.59
CA ARG A 124 -8.64 18.18 6.36
C ARG A 124 -7.67 18.52 7.50
N ARG A 125 -6.96 17.50 7.98
CA ARG A 125 -5.93 17.58 9.02
C ARG A 125 -4.81 16.61 8.71
N THR A 126 -3.60 16.96 9.10
CA THR A 126 -2.47 16.02 9.10
C THR A 126 -2.60 15.03 10.26
N THR A 127 -1.94 13.88 10.15
CA THR A 127 -1.82 12.86 11.20
C THR A 127 -0.37 12.58 11.60
N SER A 128 -0.18 11.55 12.42
CA SER A 128 1.09 10.93 12.76
C SER A 128 1.22 9.54 12.13
N LEU A 129 2.45 9.16 11.80
CA LEU A 129 2.81 7.76 11.53
C LEU A 129 3.19 7.10 12.86
N HIS A 130 2.67 5.89 13.09
CA HIS A 130 2.95 5.12 14.30
C HIS A 130 3.79 3.89 13.96
N ARG A 131 4.83 3.63 14.76
CA ARG A 131 5.53 2.35 14.76
C ARG A 131 4.86 1.44 15.78
N VAL A 132 4.48 0.26 15.36
CA VAL A 132 4.02 -0.85 16.21
C VAL A 132 5.15 -1.87 16.28
N ASP A 133 5.61 -2.17 17.49
CA ASP A 133 6.63 -3.17 17.76
C ASP A 133 6.02 -4.59 17.79
N PRO A 134 6.83 -5.67 17.66
CA PRO A 134 6.30 -7.03 17.55
C PRO A 134 5.44 -7.51 18.73
N ASP A 135 5.56 -6.88 19.90
CA ASP A 135 4.75 -7.15 21.09
C ASP A 135 3.40 -6.40 21.10
N GLY A 136 3.09 -5.64 20.05
CA GLY A 136 1.86 -4.86 19.87
C GLY A 136 1.90 -3.48 20.53
N THR A 137 2.99 -3.12 21.23
CA THR A 137 3.18 -1.75 21.73
C THR A 137 3.46 -0.80 20.57
N PHE A 138 3.13 0.48 20.73
CA PHE A 138 3.31 1.44 19.66
C PHE A 138 3.70 2.84 20.14
N GLU A 139 4.36 3.58 19.25
CA GLU A 139 4.71 4.99 19.45
C GLU A 139 4.57 5.79 18.16
N ALA A 140 4.26 7.08 18.29
CA ALA A 140 4.29 8.00 17.14
C ALA A 140 5.74 8.28 16.75
N VAL A 141 6.09 8.07 15.48
CA VAL A 141 7.47 8.20 14.96
C VAL A 141 7.63 9.28 13.89
N ALA A 142 6.52 9.78 13.33
CA ALA A 142 6.51 10.97 12.49
C ALA A 142 5.19 11.73 12.69
N HIS A 143 5.21 13.04 12.49
CA HIS A 143 4.06 13.93 12.64
C HIS A 143 3.89 14.80 11.39
N GLU A 144 2.75 15.49 11.30
CA GLU A 144 2.43 16.41 10.20
C GLU A 144 2.50 15.69 8.84
N VAL A 145 1.97 14.47 8.79
CA VAL A 145 1.86 13.68 7.57
C VAL A 145 0.44 13.84 7.02
N ASP A 146 0.30 14.17 5.75
CA ASP A 146 -1.03 14.45 5.17
C ASP A 146 -1.56 13.28 4.33
N PHE A 147 -2.64 12.68 4.83
CA PHE A 147 -3.36 11.57 4.20
C PHE A 147 -2.39 10.46 3.70
N PRO A 148 -1.63 9.85 4.64
CA PRO A 148 -0.64 8.83 4.34
C PRO A 148 -1.29 7.66 3.63
N ASN A 149 -0.62 7.20 2.58
CA ASN A 149 -1.05 6.07 1.79
C ASN A 149 0.07 5.04 1.68
N GLY A 150 0.34 4.52 0.48
CA GLY A 150 1.39 3.54 0.26
C GLY A 150 2.72 3.92 0.91
N SER A 151 3.33 2.97 1.61
CA SER A 151 4.65 3.11 2.18
C SER A 151 5.49 1.86 1.98
N THR A 152 6.81 2.04 1.93
CA THR A 152 7.74 0.92 1.83
C THR A 152 9.10 1.31 2.39
N ILE A 153 9.99 0.34 2.52
CA ILE A 153 11.34 0.55 3.04
C ILE A 153 12.34 0.20 1.94
N VAL A 154 13.25 1.14 1.68
CA VAL A 154 14.28 1.08 0.65
C VAL A 154 15.67 1.28 1.27
N ASP A 155 16.69 1.39 0.41
CA ASP A 155 18.09 1.61 0.80
C ASP A 155 18.57 0.56 1.81
N GLU A 156 18.30 -0.72 1.52
CA GLU A 156 18.65 -1.83 2.40
C GLU A 156 18.15 -1.66 3.83
N GLY A 157 16.92 -1.17 4.02
CA GLY A 157 16.30 -1.06 5.34
C GLY A 157 16.56 0.26 6.04
N ARG A 158 17.23 1.22 5.40
CA ARG A 158 17.64 2.49 6.03
C ARG A 158 16.75 3.68 5.69
N THR A 159 15.82 3.55 4.76
CA THR A 159 14.91 4.64 4.40
C THR A 159 13.48 4.15 4.32
N LEU A 160 12.58 4.74 5.10
CA LEU A 160 11.14 4.58 4.90
C LEU A 160 10.66 5.68 3.95
N VAL A 161 9.91 5.29 2.92
CA VAL A 161 9.22 6.22 2.02
C VAL A 161 7.71 6.11 2.20
N LEU A 162 7.01 7.23 2.01
CA LEU A 162 5.59 7.36 2.28
C LEU A 162 4.93 8.31 1.28
N ALA A 163 3.84 7.86 0.66
CA ALA A 163 2.97 8.70 -0.14
C ALA A 163 2.15 9.64 0.76
N GLU A 164 2.23 10.95 0.52
CA GLU A 164 1.35 11.95 1.11
C GLU A 164 0.38 12.44 0.03
N THR A 165 -0.81 11.84 0.01
CA THR A 165 -1.77 11.96 -1.10
C THR A 165 -2.10 13.41 -1.42
N TRP A 166 -2.43 14.19 -0.39
CA TRP A 166 -2.87 15.58 -0.58
C TRP A 166 -1.74 16.59 -0.74
N GLU A 167 -0.51 16.20 -0.42
CA GLU A 167 0.69 17.00 -0.66
C GLU A 167 1.29 16.71 -2.04
N ALA A 168 0.72 15.76 -2.79
CA ALA A 168 1.20 15.34 -4.11
C ALA A 168 2.70 15.01 -4.12
N ARG A 169 3.18 14.33 -3.06
CA ARG A 169 4.59 14.01 -2.88
C ARG A 169 4.82 12.65 -2.26
N ILE A 170 6.05 12.17 -2.42
CA ILE A 170 6.59 11.06 -1.66
C ILE A 170 7.62 11.63 -0.68
N ALA A 171 7.38 11.42 0.61
CA ALA A 171 8.33 11.75 1.67
C ALA A 171 9.28 10.57 1.92
N ALA A 172 10.48 10.86 2.40
CA ALA A 172 11.45 9.89 2.87
C ALA A 172 11.94 10.24 4.28
N PHE A 173 12.23 9.22 5.07
CA PHE A 173 12.77 9.31 6.42
C PHE A 173 13.94 8.36 6.56
N ASP A 174 15.02 8.81 7.20
CA ASP A 174 16.08 7.90 7.63
C ASP A 174 15.55 7.01 8.75
N LEU A 175 15.68 5.70 8.57
CA LEU A 175 15.27 4.66 9.50
C LEU A 175 16.52 4.08 10.17
N ASP A 176 16.69 4.36 11.48
CA ASP A 176 17.82 3.83 12.24
C ASP A 176 17.52 2.42 12.81
N GLY A 177 18.56 1.73 13.31
CA GLY A 177 18.42 0.37 13.84
C GLY A 177 17.46 0.26 15.03
N SER A 178 17.17 1.35 15.74
CA SER A 178 16.18 1.37 16.83
C SER A 178 14.74 1.49 16.34
N GLY A 179 14.52 1.72 15.05
CA GLY A 179 13.18 1.86 14.48
C GLY A 179 12.68 3.29 14.50
N ARG A 180 13.58 4.26 14.73
CA ARG A 180 13.22 5.67 14.76
C ARG A 180 13.35 6.27 13.37
N LEU A 181 12.36 7.09 13.02
CA LEU A 181 12.37 7.90 11.80
C LEU A 181 12.97 9.27 12.09
N THR A 182 13.94 9.66 11.27
CA THR A 182 14.61 10.97 11.36
C THR A 182 14.79 11.58 9.99
N ASN A 183 15.27 12.82 9.92
CA ASN A 183 15.67 13.47 8.67
C ASN A 183 14.61 13.39 7.55
N ARG A 184 13.37 13.79 7.87
CA ARG A 184 12.28 13.88 6.88
C ARG A 184 12.74 14.74 5.71
N ARG A 185 12.66 14.21 4.50
CA ARG A 185 13.02 14.88 3.25
C ARG A 185 12.05 14.53 2.14
N LEU A 186 12.12 15.30 1.05
CA LEU A 186 11.40 15.01 -0.17
C LEU A 186 12.12 13.88 -0.93
N PHE A 187 11.42 12.79 -1.24
CA PHE A 187 11.87 11.79 -2.21
C PHE A 187 11.48 12.22 -3.63
N ALA A 188 10.23 12.64 -3.80
CA ALA A 188 9.70 13.11 -5.08
C ALA A 188 8.56 14.11 -4.89
N ASP A 189 8.61 15.23 -5.61
CA ASP A 189 7.45 16.07 -5.90
C ASP A 189 6.77 15.51 -7.16
N LEU A 190 5.47 15.23 -7.08
CA LEU A 190 4.72 14.62 -8.17
C LEU A 190 3.85 15.63 -8.95
N ASP A 191 4.00 16.93 -8.68
CA ASP A 191 3.41 18.03 -9.46
C ASP A 191 1.87 17.90 -9.55
N GLY A 192 1.21 17.85 -8.39
CA GLY A 192 -0.26 17.77 -8.27
C GLY A 192 -0.88 16.39 -8.52
N ARG A 193 -0.07 15.38 -8.84
CA ARG A 193 -0.48 13.97 -8.88
C ARG A 193 -0.66 13.43 -7.46
N GLN A 194 -1.78 12.80 -7.18
CA GLN A 194 -2.10 12.26 -5.86
C GLN A 194 -1.59 10.83 -5.74
N PRO A 195 -0.43 10.59 -5.09
CA PRO A 195 0.09 9.24 -4.93
C PRO A 195 -0.79 8.46 -3.95
N ASP A 196 -0.96 7.18 -4.26
CA ASP A 196 -1.78 6.26 -3.50
C ASP A 196 -0.89 5.09 -3.03
N GLY A 197 -1.23 3.85 -3.31
CA GLY A 197 -0.39 2.69 -3.02
C GLY A 197 0.91 2.61 -3.85
N LEU A 198 2.01 2.17 -3.23
CA LEU A 198 3.33 2.07 -3.86
C LEU A 198 4.10 0.81 -3.46
N CYS A 199 5.10 0.45 -4.26
CA CYS A 199 6.11 -0.55 -3.93
C CYS A 199 7.48 -0.15 -4.48
N ALA A 200 8.55 -0.69 -3.90
CA ALA A 200 9.90 -0.50 -4.40
C ALA A 200 10.33 -1.62 -5.36
N ASP A 201 11.17 -1.26 -6.33
CA ASP A 201 11.97 -2.22 -7.06
C ASP A 201 13.37 -2.38 -6.43
N ARG A 202 14.15 -3.33 -6.95
CA ARG A 202 15.46 -3.69 -6.41
C ARG A 202 16.50 -2.57 -6.49
N ASP A 203 16.32 -1.58 -7.38
CA ASP A 203 17.24 -0.45 -7.49
C ASP A 203 16.84 0.70 -6.55
N GLY A 204 15.76 0.53 -5.77
CA GLY A 204 15.25 1.54 -4.83
C GLY A 204 14.32 2.57 -5.50
N ALA A 205 13.96 2.39 -6.77
CA ALA A 205 12.94 3.20 -7.41
C ALA A 205 11.53 2.73 -6.99
N LEU A 206 10.58 3.65 -7.02
CA LEU A 206 9.21 3.39 -6.58
C LEU A 206 8.27 3.26 -7.75
N TRP A 207 7.49 2.19 -7.79
CA TRP A 207 6.25 2.14 -8.56
C TRP A 207 5.13 2.66 -7.69
N VAL A 208 4.35 3.61 -8.19
CA VAL A 208 3.27 4.27 -7.44
C VAL A 208 2.02 4.43 -8.31
N GLY A 209 0.85 4.10 -7.74
CA GLY A 209 -0.44 4.42 -8.32
C GLY A 209 -0.79 5.89 -8.10
N ILE A 210 -1.27 6.56 -9.14
CA ILE A 210 -1.75 7.95 -9.05
C ILE A 210 -3.26 7.98 -9.23
N TYR A 211 -3.98 8.23 -8.13
CA TYR A 211 -5.43 8.15 -8.06
C TYR A 211 -6.10 9.10 -9.07
N ASN A 212 -5.81 10.41 -8.95
CA ASN A 212 -6.54 11.45 -9.69
C ASN A 212 -6.27 11.51 -11.19
N THR A 213 -5.13 10.97 -11.64
CA THR A 213 -4.76 11.00 -13.05
C THR A 213 -4.76 9.64 -13.71
N GLY A 214 -5.01 8.53 -13.00
CA GLY A 214 -5.16 7.22 -13.64
C GLY A 214 -3.88 6.73 -14.31
N GLU A 215 -2.74 6.82 -13.61
CA GLU A 215 -1.47 6.33 -14.12
C GLU A 215 -0.64 5.68 -13.02
N PHE A 216 0.12 4.64 -13.38
CA PHE A 216 1.21 4.14 -12.56
C PHE A 216 2.52 4.72 -13.06
N LEU A 217 3.35 5.18 -12.15
CA LEU A 217 4.63 5.80 -12.45
C LEU A 217 5.76 5.02 -11.80
N ARG A 218 6.91 4.94 -12.47
CA ARG A 218 8.18 4.56 -11.84
C ARG A 218 9.02 5.80 -11.57
N VAL A 219 9.25 6.09 -10.30
CA VAL A 219 9.85 7.33 -9.80
C VAL A 219 11.19 7.02 -9.12
N LEU A 220 12.25 7.70 -9.52
CA LEU A 220 13.55 7.64 -8.86
C LEU A 220 13.60 8.62 -7.68
N ASP A 221 14.54 8.41 -6.75
CA ASP A 221 14.87 9.43 -5.76
C ASP A 221 15.29 10.75 -6.46
N GLY A 222 14.76 11.87 -5.99
CA GLY A 222 14.84 13.16 -6.66
C GLY A 222 13.68 13.45 -7.63
N GLY A 223 12.75 12.51 -7.83
CA GLY A 223 11.50 12.73 -8.55
C GLY A 223 11.53 12.46 -10.06
N GLU A 224 12.61 11.89 -10.60
CA GLU A 224 12.65 11.55 -12.03
C GLU A 224 11.65 10.42 -12.35
N ILE A 225 10.71 10.69 -13.26
CA ILE A 225 9.75 9.70 -13.76
C ILE A 225 10.35 8.98 -14.97
N THR A 226 10.66 7.70 -14.78
CA THR A 226 11.28 6.86 -15.82
C THR A 226 10.26 6.08 -16.63
N HIS A 227 9.13 5.68 -16.03
CA HIS A 227 8.10 4.89 -16.69
C HIS A 227 6.70 5.39 -16.37
N ARG A 228 5.77 5.13 -17.30
CA ARG A 228 4.34 5.42 -17.16
C ARG A 228 3.49 4.27 -17.71
N ILE A 229 2.42 3.94 -17.01
CA ILE A 229 1.39 2.99 -17.43
C ILE A 229 0.04 3.67 -17.22
N LYS A 230 -0.73 3.87 -18.28
CA LYS A 230 -2.03 4.55 -18.21
C LYS A 230 -3.16 3.54 -18.00
N VAL A 231 -4.16 3.92 -17.20
CA VAL A 231 -5.43 3.21 -17.09
C VAL A 231 -6.61 4.16 -17.31
N ASP A 232 -7.73 3.63 -17.79
CA ASP A 232 -8.98 4.37 -17.98
C ASP A 232 -9.80 4.31 -16.68
N GLY A 233 -9.39 5.09 -15.68
CA GLY A 233 -9.94 5.08 -14.33
C GLY A 233 -8.93 5.62 -13.32
N SER A 234 -8.98 5.16 -12.09
CA SER A 234 -8.02 5.50 -11.03
C SER A 234 -6.99 4.39 -10.84
N ALA A 235 -5.71 4.76 -10.78
CA ALA A 235 -4.62 3.86 -10.42
C ALA A 235 -4.47 3.87 -8.90
N ILE A 236 -4.65 2.70 -8.25
CA ILE A 236 -4.78 2.61 -6.79
C ILE A 236 -3.47 2.16 -6.17
N SER A 237 -3.06 0.90 -6.36
CA SER A 237 -1.87 0.36 -5.70
C SER A 237 -1.14 -0.65 -6.58
N CYS A 238 0.08 -1.02 -6.21
CA CYS A 238 0.88 -1.95 -7.00
C CYS A 238 1.91 -2.75 -6.19
N THR A 239 2.33 -3.88 -6.74
CA THR A 239 3.39 -4.72 -6.16
C THR A 239 4.16 -5.45 -7.26
N LEU A 240 5.45 -5.70 -7.02
CA LEU A 240 6.28 -6.51 -7.91
C LEU A 240 6.30 -7.97 -7.44
N GLY A 241 5.99 -8.88 -8.37
CA GLY A 241 5.86 -10.30 -8.10
C GLY A 241 6.11 -11.16 -9.33
N GLY A 242 5.55 -12.37 -9.31
CA GLY A 242 5.83 -13.42 -10.27
C GLY A 242 7.12 -14.18 -9.96
N PRO A 243 7.39 -15.29 -10.66
CA PRO A 243 8.54 -16.16 -10.37
C PRO A 243 9.92 -15.47 -10.45
N ASP A 244 10.04 -14.43 -11.27
CA ASP A 244 11.27 -13.65 -11.45
C ASP A 244 11.17 -12.21 -10.91
N ARG A 245 10.09 -11.91 -10.17
CA ARG A 245 9.81 -10.61 -9.54
C ARG A 245 9.67 -9.45 -10.53
N ARG A 246 9.47 -9.72 -11.83
CA ARG A 246 9.41 -8.71 -12.90
C ARG A 246 8.01 -8.48 -13.45
N THR A 247 6.99 -9.01 -12.77
CA THR A 247 5.60 -8.71 -13.07
C THR A 247 5.12 -7.66 -12.09
N LEU A 248 4.82 -6.46 -12.58
CA LEU A 248 4.15 -5.43 -11.80
C LEU A 248 2.66 -5.72 -11.82
N PHE A 249 2.11 -6.13 -10.68
CA PHE A 249 0.67 -6.24 -10.45
C PHE A 249 0.14 -4.87 -10.01
N MET A 250 -0.95 -4.44 -10.59
CA MET A 250 -1.53 -3.10 -10.43
C MET A 250 -3.02 -3.23 -10.15
N THR A 251 -3.49 -2.63 -9.07
CA THR A 251 -4.93 -2.53 -8.77
C THR A 251 -5.47 -1.21 -9.30
N ALA A 252 -6.52 -1.27 -10.10
CA ALA A 252 -7.16 -0.09 -10.67
C ALA A 252 -8.67 -0.15 -10.43
N PHE A 253 -9.28 1.02 -10.27
CA PHE A 253 -10.73 1.16 -10.33
C PHE A 253 -11.10 1.78 -11.68
N LEU A 254 -11.77 1.01 -12.54
CA LEU A 254 -12.05 1.36 -13.94
C LEU A 254 -13.46 1.93 -14.15
N GLY A 255 -14.07 2.44 -13.08
CA GLY A 255 -15.39 3.08 -13.09
C GLY A 255 -15.32 4.56 -12.73
N THR A 256 -16.49 5.19 -12.60
CA THR A 256 -16.64 6.57 -12.09
C THR A 256 -16.81 6.61 -10.57
N ASP A 257 -16.68 7.79 -9.95
CA ASP A 257 -16.98 7.97 -8.52
C ASP A 257 -18.43 7.57 -8.16
N GLU A 258 -19.38 7.75 -9.10
CA GLU A 258 -20.76 7.29 -8.96
C GLU A 258 -20.85 5.77 -8.93
N ASP A 259 -20.10 5.08 -9.80
CA ASP A 259 -20.02 3.62 -9.81
C ASP A 259 -19.46 3.09 -8.49
N MET A 260 -18.43 3.76 -7.96
CA MET A 260 -17.82 3.42 -6.68
C MET A 260 -18.81 3.59 -5.53
N SER A 261 -19.50 4.73 -5.48
CA SER A 261 -20.55 5.02 -4.49
C SER A 261 -21.71 4.03 -4.56
N ALA A 262 -22.02 3.52 -5.76
CA ALA A 262 -23.04 2.50 -5.99
C ALA A 262 -22.55 1.06 -5.71
N GLY A 263 -21.29 0.88 -5.29
CA GLY A 263 -20.71 -0.44 -5.00
C GLY A 263 -20.56 -1.34 -6.24
N LYS A 264 -20.38 -0.75 -7.43
CA LYS A 264 -20.17 -1.54 -8.64
C LYS A 264 -18.79 -2.21 -8.63
N ARG A 265 -18.74 -3.41 -9.19
CA ARG A 265 -17.52 -4.23 -9.27
C ARG A 265 -16.67 -3.86 -10.49
N ASN A 266 -16.19 -2.63 -10.52
CA ASN A 266 -15.40 -2.08 -11.62
C ASN A 266 -13.89 -2.07 -11.34
N SER A 267 -13.43 -2.71 -10.26
CA SER A 267 -12.01 -2.86 -9.99
C SER A 267 -11.41 -4.09 -10.68
N ALA A 268 -10.18 -3.95 -11.14
CA ALA A 268 -9.42 -4.97 -11.84
C ALA A 268 -7.96 -4.99 -11.39
N ILE A 269 -7.34 -6.15 -11.55
CA ILE A 269 -5.90 -6.35 -11.45
C ILE A 269 -5.34 -6.36 -12.86
N LEU A 270 -4.37 -5.50 -13.10
CA LEU A 270 -3.62 -5.41 -14.34
C LEU A 270 -2.18 -5.85 -14.10
N THR A 271 -1.50 -6.27 -15.15
CA THR A 271 -0.08 -6.64 -15.10
C THR A 271 0.71 -5.97 -16.21
N ALA A 272 1.97 -5.66 -15.92
CA ALA A 272 2.95 -5.28 -16.92
C ALA A 272 4.31 -5.92 -16.59
N ARG A 273 5.10 -6.21 -17.62
CA ARG A 273 6.47 -6.70 -17.46
C ARG A 273 7.43 -5.53 -17.34
N VAL A 274 8.37 -5.62 -16.40
CA VAL A 274 9.33 -4.56 -16.10
C VAL A 274 10.79 -5.05 -16.11
N ASP A 275 11.70 -4.13 -16.39
CA ASP A 275 13.13 -4.41 -16.53
C ASP A 275 13.89 -4.44 -15.20
N VAL A 276 13.31 -3.92 -14.12
CA VAL A 276 13.89 -4.01 -12.78
C VAL A 276 12.97 -4.86 -11.91
N PRO A 277 13.46 -5.98 -11.34
CA PRO A 277 12.64 -6.84 -10.50
C PRO A 277 12.32 -6.16 -9.16
N GLY A 278 11.33 -6.66 -8.46
CA GLY A 278 11.13 -6.37 -7.04
C GLY A 278 12.30 -6.86 -6.18
N PRO A 279 12.40 -6.38 -4.93
CA PRO A 279 13.37 -6.90 -3.96
C PRO A 279 13.18 -8.41 -3.74
N SER A 280 14.26 -9.09 -3.35
CA SER A 280 14.23 -10.52 -3.04
C SER A 280 13.44 -10.81 -1.77
N ASP A 281 12.68 -11.90 -1.76
CA ASP A 281 12.00 -12.40 -0.55
C ASP A 281 13.00 -12.90 0.52
N THR A 282 14.24 -13.19 0.11
CA THR A 282 15.35 -13.38 1.04
C THR A 282 15.74 -12.01 1.59
N LEU A 283 15.27 -11.71 2.80
CA LEU A 283 15.95 -10.75 3.66
C LEU A 283 17.44 -11.17 3.72
N PRO A 284 18.41 -10.27 3.43
CA PRO A 284 19.81 -10.59 3.66
C PRO A 284 20.08 -10.93 5.13
#